data_AF-A0A257NWS2-F1
#
_entry.id   AF-A0A257NWS2-F1
#
_cell.length_a   1.000
_cell.length_b   1.000
_cell.length_c   1.000
_cell.angle_alpha   90.00
_cell.angle_beta   90.00
_cell.angle_gamma   90.00
#
_symmetry.space_group_name_H-M   'P 1'
#
loop_
_entity.id
_entity.type
_entity.pdbx_description
1 polymer ?
#
loop_
_entity_poly.entity_id
_entity_poly.type
_entity_poly.pdbx_seq_one_letter_code
_entity_poly.pdbx_strand_id
1 'polypeptide(L)'
;MQYLAEVVAREAVLEGKVFAIPPMVGLTSAEALRKAVALCETELVAIIEARSITAMPDWQTALRARLADTQAAIAGARTLVPLAKDTGRFSVQGPIILGADTRLGAGHLADDPGPGGWLAVDQEASAVSPPALIARRTALSACQFNDITGDALWIDVCAQIRSTGKKIIWVPDVSFIVQGNSIKPDYEGNFRNGSPAAKALPWEDAYHHPALSLRGDLLAAEQRLGLVRAAPADPRSLLLSGPADAGAALLNAARAMRAAGSIEATWVGDHLLAAEIGRRAPTPWVRINPQSAAPAHSVPYNAVFTAAPAANAKATI
;
A
#
# COMPACT_ATOMS: atom_id res chain seq x y z
N MET A 1 13.26 24.66 11.38
CA MET A 1 12.87 24.69 12.81
C MET A 1 12.73 26.12 13.34
N GLN A 2 13.69 27.02 13.05
CA GLN A 2 13.62 28.44 13.45
C GLN A 2 12.33 29.15 12.98
N TYR A 3 11.83 28.82 11.77
CA TYR A 3 10.59 29.40 11.24
C TYR A 3 9.32 29.05 12.06
N LEU A 4 9.22 27.84 12.64
CA LEU A 4 8.04 27.44 13.42
C LEU A 4 7.97 28.19 14.75
N ALA A 5 9.13 28.38 15.39
CA ALA A 5 9.24 29.22 16.56
C ALA A 5 8.91 30.69 16.25
N GLU A 6 9.29 31.17 15.06
CA GLU A 6 8.96 32.53 14.60
C GLU A 6 7.45 32.71 14.35
N VAL A 7 6.76 31.70 13.80
CA VAL A 7 5.29 31.74 13.65
C VAL A 7 4.60 31.87 15.01
N VAL A 8 5.01 31.09 16.01
CA VAL A 8 4.47 31.19 17.39
C VAL A 8 4.76 32.58 17.97
N ALA A 9 5.98 33.09 17.81
CA ALA A 9 6.36 34.40 18.32
C ALA A 9 5.61 35.57 17.66
N ARG A 10 5.03 35.36 16.46
CA ARG A 10 4.32 36.38 15.68
C ARG A 10 2.81 36.17 15.65
N GLU A 11 2.25 35.36 16.56
CA GLU A 11 0.82 35.05 16.64
C GLU A 11 -0.09 36.29 16.58
N ALA A 12 0.26 37.34 17.32
CA ALA A 12 -0.49 38.61 17.34
C ALA A 12 -0.50 39.32 15.98
N VAL A 13 0.59 39.23 15.20
CA VAL A 13 0.70 39.80 13.85
C VAL A 13 -0.04 38.96 12.83
N LEU A 14 -0.17 37.65 13.09
CA LEU A 14 -0.90 36.69 12.26
C LEU A 14 -2.39 36.64 12.61
N GLU A 15 -2.87 37.53 13.50
CA GLU A 15 -4.26 37.66 13.93
C GLU A 15 -4.89 36.34 14.41
N GLY A 16 -4.09 35.44 14.98
CA GLY A 16 -4.55 34.10 15.39
C GLY A 16 -5.04 33.23 14.22
N LYS A 17 -4.68 33.55 12.97
CA LYS A 17 -5.05 32.76 11.77
C LYS A 17 -4.04 31.66 11.45
N VAL A 18 -2.84 31.75 12.01
CA VAL A 18 -1.75 30.82 11.77
C VAL A 18 -1.22 30.33 13.11
N PHE A 19 -1.33 29.03 13.32
CA PHE A 19 -0.80 28.35 14.49
C PHE A 19 0.36 27.45 14.08
N ALA A 20 1.32 27.27 14.97
CA ALA A 20 2.42 26.34 14.78
C ALA A 20 2.62 25.46 16.00
N ILE A 21 2.91 24.19 15.76
CA ILE A 21 3.33 23.26 16.81
C ILE A 21 4.86 23.20 16.72
N PRO A 22 5.57 23.82 17.68
CA PRO A 22 7.02 23.83 17.64
C PRO A 22 7.57 22.42 17.84
N PRO A 23 8.69 22.08 17.19
CA PRO A 23 9.37 20.82 17.45
C PRO A 23 9.83 20.78 18.91
N MET A 24 9.44 19.73 19.63
CA MET A 24 9.88 19.48 21.02
C MET A 24 10.54 18.11 21.08
N VAL A 25 11.42 17.90 22.08
CA VAL A 25 12.04 16.59 22.30
C VAL A 25 10.94 15.55 22.52
N GLY A 26 10.98 14.46 21.75
CA GLY A 26 9.97 13.40 21.79
C GLY A 26 8.65 13.71 21.08
N LEU A 27 8.51 14.87 20.42
CA LEU A 27 7.34 15.14 19.60
C LEU A 27 7.40 14.33 18.30
N THR A 28 6.48 13.41 18.14
CA THR A 28 6.40 12.56 16.95
C THR A 28 5.41 13.12 15.93
N SER A 29 5.46 12.63 14.69
CA SER A 29 4.59 13.13 13.62
C SER A 29 3.11 12.89 13.92
N ALA A 30 2.77 11.76 14.54
CA ALA A 30 1.42 11.44 14.98
C ALA A 30 0.91 12.42 16.04
N GLU A 31 1.73 12.70 17.04
CA GLU A 31 1.39 13.64 18.12
C GLU A 31 1.29 15.09 17.61
N ALA A 32 2.18 15.50 16.70
CA ALA A 32 2.08 16.80 16.05
C ALA A 32 0.78 16.94 15.24
N LEU A 33 0.39 15.91 14.49
CA LEU A 33 -0.88 15.91 13.74
C LEU A 33 -2.09 15.95 14.68
N ARG A 34 -2.09 15.14 15.76
CA ARG A 34 -3.16 15.12 16.76
C ARG A 34 -3.38 16.52 17.36
N LYS A 35 -2.29 17.17 17.78
CA LYS A 35 -2.34 18.55 18.29
C LYS A 35 -2.83 19.54 17.24
N ALA A 36 -2.43 19.39 15.97
CA ALA A 36 -2.84 20.30 14.90
C ALA A 36 -4.35 20.20 14.62
N VAL A 37 -4.88 18.98 14.59
CA VAL A 37 -6.32 18.72 14.42
C VAL A 37 -7.12 19.31 15.58
N ALA A 38 -6.60 19.27 16.81
CA ALA A 38 -7.26 19.85 17.98
C ALA A 38 -7.36 21.38 17.95
N LEU A 39 -6.46 22.07 17.23
CA LEU A 39 -6.50 23.52 17.03
C LEU A 39 -7.50 23.96 15.95
N CYS A 40 -8.00 23.02 15.14
CA CYS A 40 -8.93 23.32 14.06
C CYS A 40 -10.36 23.43 14.61
N GLU A 41 -11.07 24.51 14.27
CA GLU A 41 -12.46 24.73 14.69
C GLU A 41 -13.48 24.33 13.62
N THR A 42 -13.06 24.32 12.35
CA THR A 42 -13.92 24.03 11.20
C THR A 42 -14.32 22.56 11.10
N GLU A 43 -15.43 22.27 10.42
CA GLU A 43 -15.88 20.89 10.20
C GLU A 43 -14.88 20.08 9.36
N LEU A 44 -14.28 20.72 8.37
CA LEU A 44 -13.30 20.11 7.48
C LEU A 44 -11.90 20.63 7.78
N VAL A 45 -10.93 19.73 7.74
CA VAL A 45 -9.50 20.02 7.92
C VAL A 45 -8.79 19.64 6.63
N ALA A 46 -8.04 20.60 6.06
CA ALA A 46 -7.12 20.32 4.97
C ALA A 46 -5.74 20.02 5.54
N ILE A 47 -5.13 18.93 5.10
CA ILE A 47 -3.77 18.53 5.48
C ILE A 47 -2.92 18.53 4.22
N ILE A 48 -1.87 19.35 4.22
CA ILE A 48 -1.02 19.59 3.06
C ILE A 48 0.45 19.37 3.45
N GLU A 49 1.18 18.60 2.66
CA GLU A 49 2.64 18.49 2.80
C GLU A 49 3.28 19.84 2.45
N ALA A 50 4.06 20.39 3.37
CA ALA A 50 4.61 21.74 3.27
C ALA A 50 5.50 21.97 2.03
N ARG A 51 6.06 20.90 1.46
CA ARG A 51 6.92 20.94 0.26
C ARG A 51 6.19 20.61 -1.04
N SER A 52 4.87 20.44 -0.98
CA SER A 52 4.07 20.16 -2.16
C SER A 52 3.72 21.44 -2.91
N ILE A 53 3.54 21.31 -4.22
CA ILE A 53 3.09 22.39 -5.11
C ILE A 53 1.75 21.98 -5.67
N THR A 54 0.75 22.85 -5.58
CA THR A 54 -0.55 22.58 -6.20
C THR A 54 -0.42 22.61 -7.72
N ALA A 55 -0.94 21.59 -8.40
CA ALA A 55 -1.04 21.58 -9.86
C ALA A 55 -2.41 22.11 -10.34
N MET A 56 -3.36 22.34 -9.43
CA MET A 56 -4.74 22.70 -9.76
C MET A 56 -5.25 23.83 -8.84
N PRO A 57 -5.63 25.01 -9.38
CA PRO A 57 -6.06 26.16 -8.58
C PRO A 57 -7.26 25.89 -7.64
N ASP A 58 -8.23 25.08 -8.07
CA ASP A 58 -9.49 24.82 -7.34
C ASP A 58 -9.53 23.48 -6.59
N TRP A 59 -8.35 22.97 -6.22
CA TRP A 59 -8.21 21.66 -5.57
C TRP A 59 -9.09 21.50 -4.32
N GLN A 60 -9.29 22.58 -3.54
CA GLN A 60 -10.08 22.53 -2.31
C GLN A 60 -11.55 22.24 -2.61
N THR A 61 -12.11 22.94 -3.59
CA THR A 61 -13.50 22.76 -4.03
C THR A 61 -13.69 21.35 -4.55
N ALA A 62 -12.76 20.87 -5.38
CA ALA A 62 -12.81 19.53 -5.95
C ALA A 62 -12.76 18.43 -4.88
N LEU A 63 -11.85 18.49 -3.90
CA LEU A 63 -11.78 17.52 -2.80
C LEU A 63 -12.99 17.62 -1.86
N ARG A 64 -13.45 18.84 -1.51
CA ARG A 64 -14.63 19.04 -0.65
C ARG A 64 -15.89 18.47 -1.27
N ALA A 65 -16.04 18.55 -2.59
CA ALA A 65 -17.21 17.99 -3.28
C ALA A 65 -17.37 16.49 -3.01
N ARG A 66 -16.27 15.73 -2.81
CA ARG A 66 -16.33 14.29 -2.52
C ARG A 66 -16.77 14.00 -1.08
N LEU A 67 -16.67 14.99 -0.20
CA LEU A 67 -17.20 14.94 1.16
C LEU A 67 -18.66 15.39 1.24
N ALA A 68 -19.32 15.71 0.11
CA ALA A 68 -20.78 15.84 0.08
C ALA A 68 -21.47 14.51 0.44
N ASP A 69 -20.83 13.37 0.11
CA ASP A 69 -21.20 12.08 0.69
C ASP A 69 -20.86 12.08 2.19
N THR A 70 -21.88 11.93 3.04
CA THR A 70 -21.72 11.86 4.50
C THR A 70 -21.03 10.59 4.97
N GLN A 71 -20.93 9.57 4.11
CA GLN A 71 -20.13 8.37 4.34
C GLN A 71 -18.64 8.59 4.05
N ALA A 72 -18.28 9.55 3.20
CA ALA A 72 -16.89 9.90 2.97
C ALA A 72 -16.35 10.74 4.14
N ALA A 73 -15.24 10.28 4.73
CA ALA A 73 -14.56 10.98 5.82
C ALA A 73 -13.26 11.64 5.37
N ILE A 74 -12.58 11.11 4.34
CA ILE A 74 -11.35 11.67 3.78
C ILE A 74 -11.42 11.63 2.25
N ALA A 75 -10.98 12.71 1.61
CA ALA A 75 -10.69 12.79 0.18
C ALA A 75 -9.21 13.19 -0.01
N GLY A 76 -8.41 12.31 -0.61
CA GLY A 76 -6.98 12.51 -0.86
C GLY A 76 -6.66 12.72 -2.33
N ALA A 77 -5.81 13.71 -2.64
CA ALA A 77 -5.39 14.02 -4.00
C ALA A 77 -4.37 13.01 -4.56
N ARG A 78 -4.24 13.00 -5.88
CA ARG A 78 -3.13 12.35 -6.59
C ARG A 78 -1.83 13.11 -6.36
N THR A 79 -0.76 12.34 -6.15
CA THR A 79 0.60 12.87 -6.04
C THR A 79 1.32 12.71 -7.37
N LEU A 80 2.07 13.73 -7.75
CA LEU A 80 2.93 13.75 -8.92
C LEU A 80 4.39 13.88 -8.48
N VAL A 81 5.24 12.98 -8.96
CA VAL A 81 6.66 12.94 -8.61
C VAL A 81 7.49 13.16 -9.88
N PRO A 82 8.32 14.20 -9.98
CA PRO A 82 9.15 14.44 -11.15
C PRO A 82 10.08 13.24 -11.45
N LEU A 83 10.07 12.74 -12.67
CA LEU A 83 10.92 11.61 -13.08
C LEU A 83 12.40 12.00 -13.25
N ALA A 84 12.63 13.22 -13.71
CA ALA A 84 13.95 13.83 -13.80
C ALA A 84 13.79 15.35 -13.74
N LYS A 85 14.85 16.04 -13.27
CA LYS A 85 14.89 17.51 -13.32
C LYS A 85 14.65 17.96 -14.77
N ASP A 86 13.74 18.93 -14.93
CA ASP A 86 13.51 19.68 -16.17
C ASP A 86 12.86 18.91 -17.34
N THR A 87 12.34 17.69 -17.12
CA THR A 87 11.62 16.96 -18.18
C THR A 87 10.16 17.36 -18.33
N GLY A 88 9.58 18.04 -17.33
CA GLY A 88 8.13 18.27 -17.24
C GLY A 88 7.30 16.98 -17.13
N ARG A 89 7.95 15.83 -16.93
CA ARG A 89 7.31 14.51 -16.82
C ARG A 89 7.21 14.10 -15.36
N PHE A 90 6.04 13.57 -15.01
CA PHE A 90 5.73 13.18 -13.64
C PHE A 90 5.26 11.74 -13.61
N SER A 91 5.73 11.01 -12.60
CA SER A 91 5.20 9.72 -12.18
C SER A 91 4.02 9.93 -11.25
N VAL A 92 2.96 9.15 -11.42
CA VAL A 92 1.80 9.14 -10.52
C VAL A 92 2.14 8.37 -9.25
N GLN A 93 1.70 8.89 -8.11
CA GLN A 93 1.62 8.15 -6.86
C GLN A 93 0.22 8.37 -6.26
N GLY A 94 -0.58 7.30 -6.32
CA GLY A 94 -1.97 7.27 -5.88
C GLY A 94 -2.12 6.83 -4.41
N PRO A 95 -3.23 6.14 -4.06
CA PRO A 95 -3.45 5.65 -2.71
C PRO A 95 -2.44 4.58 -2.32
N ILE A 96 -2.36 4.33 -1.02
CA ILE A 96 -1.57 3.24 -0.46
C ILE A 96 -2.40 1.97 -0.59
N ILE A 97 -1.84 0.98 -1.29
CA ILE A 97 -2.39 -0.37 -1.37
C ILE A 97 -1.73 -1.21 -0.28
N LEU A 98 -2.53 -1.81 0.59
CA LEU A 98 -2.02 -2.52 1.75
C LEU A 98 -1.30 -3.81 1.34
N GLY A 99 -0.02 -3.88 1.70
CA GLY A 99 0.86 -5.00 1.35
C GLY A 99 1.48 -4.91 -0.03
N ALA A 100 1.25 -3.82 -0.78
CA ALA A 100 2.02 -3.54 -1.98
C ALA A 100 3.38 -2.92 -1.65
N ASP A 101 4.36 -3.11 -2.54
CA ASP A 101 5.71 -2.52 -2.41
C ASP A 101 5.77 -1.06 -2.89
N THR A 102 4.70 -0.55 -3.47
CA THR A 102 4.61 0.80 -4.00
C THR A 102 3.19 1.33 -3.90
N ARG A 103 2.96 2.59 -4.29
CA ARG A 103 1.62 3.18 -4.38
C ARG A 103 0.98 2.89 -5.73
N LEU A 104 -0.35 2.92 -5.78
CA LEU A 104 -1.08 2.74 -7.03
C LEU A 104 -0.65 3.79 -8.06
N GLY A 105 -0.44 3.38 -9.32
CA GLY A 105 0.02 4.26 -10.39
C GLY A 105 1.53 4.52 -10.42
N ALA A 106 2.31 3.97 -9.49
CA ALA A 106 3.76 4.06 -9.58
C ALA A 106 4.28 3.45 -10.89
N GLY A 107 5.07 4.23 -11.63
CA GLY A 107 5.58 3.85 -12.95
C GLY A 107 4.73 4.36 -14.12
N HIS A 108 3.51 4.85 -13.85
CA HIS A 108 2.65 5.50 -14.85
C HIS A 108 2.91 7.01 -14.91
N LEU A 109 2.72 7.59 -16.10
CA LEU A 109 2.82 9.03 -16.31
C LEU A 109 1.55 9.75 -15.86
N ALA A 110 1.66 11.05 -15.61
CA ALA A 110 0.52 11.87 -15.14
C ALA A 110 -0.69 11.88 -16.08
N ASP A 111 -0.46 11.71 -17.38
CA ASP A 111 -1.47 11.65 -18.45
C ASP A 111 -1.90 10.22 -18.79
N ASP A 112 -1.29 9.20 -18.17
CA ASP A 112 -1.68 7.81 -18.35
C ASP A 112 -2.90 7.50 -17.45
N PRO A 113 -4.09 7.22 -18.03
CA PRO A 113 -5.27 6.88 -17.25
C PRO A 113 -5.19 5.46 -16.66
N GLY A 114 -4.15 4.69 -17.00
CA GLY A 114 -3.99 3.30 -16.63
C GLY A 114 -4.98 2.38 -17.35
N PRO A 115 -4.79 1.04 -17.24
CA PRO A 115 -5.74 0.06 -17.76
C PRO A 115 -7.15 0.36 -17.25
N GLY A 116 -8.14 0.37 -18.16
CA GLY A 116 -9.54 0.61 -17.80
C GLY A 116 -9.84 1.98 -17.18
N GLY A 117 -8.92 2.94 -17.23
CA GLY A 117 -9.11 4.27 -16.67
C GLY A 117 -8.95 4.37 -15.16
N TRP A 118 -8.34 3.36 -14.51
CA TRP A 118 -8.21 3.31 -13.05
C TRP A 118 -7.56 4.58 -12.47
N LEU A 119 -6.56 5.16 -13.11
CA LEU A 119 -5.87 6.37 -12.62
C LEU A 119 -6.62 7.67 -12.93
N ALA A 120 -7.80 7.60 -13.55
CA ALA A 120 -8.60 8.76 -13.94
C ALA A 120 -9.94 8.86 -13.18
N VAL A 121 -10.28 7.86 -12.35
CA VAL A 121 -11.56 7.79 -11.63
C VAL A 121 -11.37 7.84 -10.12
N ASP A 122 -12.31 8.49 -9.44
CA ASP A 122 -12.37 8.46 -7.97
C ASP A 122 -12.52 7.01 -7.48
N GLN A 123 -11.74 6.64 -6.48
CA GLN A 123 -11.73 5.28 -5.93
C GLN A 123 -11.86 5.31 -4.42
N GLU A 124 -12.63 4.38 -3.85
CA GLU A 124 -12.49 4.07 -2.44
C GLU A 124 -11.13 3.40 -2.21
N ALA A 125 -10.45 3.75 -1.13
CA ALA A 125 -9.08 3.31 -0.85
C ALA A 125 -8.93 2.83 0.58
N SER A 126 -7.99 1.91 0.81
CA SER A 126 -7.66 1.49 2.18
C SER A 126 -6.99 2.60 2.97
N ALA A 127 -6.12 3.37 2.32
CA ALA A 127 -5.42 4.49 2.90
C ALA A 127 -5.01 5.52 1.85
N VAL A 128 -5.09 6.80 2.23
CA VAL A 128 -4.51 7.93 1.51
C VAL A 128 -3.59 8.69 2.46
N SER A 129 -2.59 9.35 1.90
CA SER A 129 -1.64 10.17 2.66
C SER A 129 -1.39 11.48 1.91
N PRO A 130 -0.80 12.50 2.58
CA PRO A 130 -0.36 13.72 1.92
C PRO A 130 0.46 13.41 0.66
N PRO A 131 0.32 14.28 -0.35
CA PRO A 131 0.60 15.70 -0.21
C PRO A 131 -0.59 16.60 0.04
N ALA A 132 -1.82 16.19 -0.26
CA ALA A 132 -3.00 16.99 0.04
C ALA A 132 -4.22 16.10 0.27
N LEU A 133 -4.91 16.32 1.37
CA LEU A 133 -6.17 15.67 1.68
C LEU A 133 -7.09 16.61 2.45
N ILE A 134 -8.40 16.40 2.31
CA ILE A 134 -9.41 17.04 3.16
C ILE A 134 -10.12 15.93 3.93
N ALA A 135 -10.29 16.15 5.22
CA ALA A 135 -10.92 15.19 6.11
C ALA A 135 -11.95 15.87 7.00
N ARG A 136 -12.97 15.11 7.42
CA ARG A 136 -13.87 15.53 8.49
C ARG A 136 -13.09 15.60 9.80
N ARG A 137 -13.12 16.75 10.45
CA ARG A 137 -12.45 16.99 11.73
C ARG A 137 -12.90 15.97 12.77
N THR A 138 -14.21 15.72 12.85
CA THR A 138 -14.79 14.77 13.81
C THR A 138 -14.25 13.34 13.63
N ALA A 139 -14.01 12.91 12.39
CA ALA A 139 -13.40 11.61 12.10
C ALA A 139 -11.92 11.56 12.52
N LEU A 140 -11.16 12.62 12.21
CA LEU A 140 -9.75 12.73 12.62
C LEU A 140 -9.61 12.80 14.14
N SER A 141 -10.42 13.61 14.82
CA SER A 141 -10.37 13.78 16.28
C SER A 141 -10.71 12.52 17.06
N ALA A 142 -11.43 11.57 16.45
CA ALA A 142 -11.74 10.27 17.05
C ALA A 142 -10.57 9.27 16.96
N CYS A 143 -9.53 9.56 16.18
CA CYS A 143 -8.37 8.69 16.03
C CYS A 143 -7.42 8.80 17.23
N GLN A 144 -6.78 7.68 17.57
CA GLN A 144 -5.83 7.56 18.68
C GLN A 144 -4.44 8.14 18.37
N PHE A 145 -4.08 8.28 17.08
CA PHE A 145 -2.75 8.73 16.64
C PHE A 145 -1.60 7.98 17.34
N ASN A 146 -1.51 6.68 17.10
CA ASN A 146 -0.42 5.84 17.62
C ASN A 146 0.96 6.41 17.24
N ASP A 147 1.98 6.12 18.04
CA ASP A 147 3.33 6.67 17.84
C ASP A 147 4.07 6.01 16.67
N ILE A 148 3.63 6.33 15.46
CA ILE A 148 4.09 5.79 14.18
C ILE A 148 4.22 6.93 13.17
N THR A 149 4.95 6.70 12.08
CA THR A 149 5.32 7.76 11.13
C THR A 149 5.14 7.33 9.68
N GLY A 150 5.24 8.29 8.75
CA GLY A 150 5.16 8.05 7.31
C GLY A 150 3.84 7.38 6.90
N ASP A 151 3.90 6.48 5.92
CA ASP A 151 2.72 5.79 5.40
C ASP A 151 2.05 4.89 6.45
N ALA A 152 2.80 4.36 7.42
CA ALA A 152 2.22 3.57 8.51
C ALA A 152 1.24 4.39 9.36
N LEU A 153 1.54 5.66 9.64
CA LEU A 153 0.62 6.58 10.33
C LEU A 153 -0.69 6.73 9.56
N TRP A 154 -0.61 6.95 8.24
CA TRP A 154 -1.78 7.17 7.41
C TRP A 154 -2.61 5.91 7.22
N ILE A 155 -1.97 4.73 7.14
CA ILE A 155 -2.67 3.44 7.15
C ILE A 155 -3.49 3.28 8.44
N ASP A 156 -2.89 3.57 9.59
CA ASP A 156 -3.55 3.41 10.89
C ASP A 156 -4.70 4.40 11.09
N VAL A 157 -4.49 5.68 10.77
CA VAL A 157 -5.54 6.71 10.82
C VAL A 157 -6.70 6.35 9.90
N CYS A 158 -6.43 5.96 8.65
CA CYS A 158 -7.48 5.57 7.70
C CYS A 158 -8.22 4.31 8.17
N ALA A 159 -7.54 3.34 8.76
CA ALA A 159 -8.17 2.14 9.30
C ALA A 159 -9.08 2.45 10.50
N GLN A 160 -8.66 3.33 11.41
CA GLN A 160 -9.49 3.79 12.54
C GLN A 160 -10.73 4.54 12.05
N ILE A 161 -10.62 5.33 10.98
CA ILE A 161 -11.78 5.98 10.37
C ILE A 161 -12.70 4.96 9.71
N ARG A 162 -12.16 4.00 8.95
CA ARG A 162 -12.94 2.94 8.31
C ARG A 162 -13.66 2.04 9.30
N SER A 163 -13.08 1.80 10.49
CA SER A 163 -13.74 0.98 11.53
C SER A 163 -15.05 1.62 12.05
N THR A 164 -15.25 2.92 11.82
CA THR A 164 -16.51 3.63 12.09
C THR A 164 -17.52 3.56 10.93
N GLY A 165 -17.24 2.78 9.89
CA GLY A 165 -18.08 2.62 8.70
C GLY A 165 -17.91 3.73 7.66
N LYS A 166 -16.89 4.59 7.81
CA LYS A 166 -16.63 5.71 6.88
C LYS A 166 -15.70 5.30 5.74
N LYS A 167 -15.88 5.96 4.60
CA LYS A 167 -15.11 5.77 3.37
C LYS A 167 -13.92 6.73 3.30
N ILE A 168 -12.88 6.27 2.64
CA ILE A 168 -11.69 7.04 2.28
C ILE A 168 -11.63 7.06 0.76
N ILE A 169 -11.61 8.25 0.15
CA ILE A 169 -11.66 8.42 -1.29
C ILE A 169 -10.33 8.95 -1.79
N TRP A 170 -9.78 8.31 -2.82
CA TRP A 170 -8.70 8.86 -3.64
C TRP A 170 -9.29 9.54 -4.86
N VAL A 171 -8.77 10.73 -5.17
CA VAL A 171 -9.35 11.69 -6.11
C VAL A 171 -8.27 12.09 -7.13
N PRO A 172 -8.21 11.43 -8.30
CA PRO A 172 -7.12 11.62 -9.26
C PRO A 172 -7.17 12.91 -10.08
N ASP A 173 -8.34 13.52 -10.22
CA ASP A 173 -8.51 14.80 -10.93
C ASP A 173 -7.83 15.98 -10.19
N VAL A 174 -7.60 15.84 -8.88
CA VAL A 174 -6.82 16.78 -8.06
C VAL A 174 -5.38 16.29 -7.94
N SER A 175 -4.42 17.14 -8.32
CA SER A 175 -3.01 16.77 -8.34
C SER A 175 -2.11 17.73 -7.58
N PHE A 176 -1.13 17.18 -6.88
CA PHE A 176 -0.08 17.91 -6.16
C PHE A 176 1.29 17.34 -6.51
N ILE A 177 2.25 18.21 -6.76
CA ILE A 177 3.64 17.85 -7.09
C ILE A 177 4.46 17.79 -5.80
N VAL A 178 5.24 16.72 -5.60
CA VAL A 178 6.22 16.60 -4.51
C VAL A 178 7.61 16.28 -5.06
N GLN A 179 8.64 16.47 -4.25
CA GLN A 179 10.01 16.12 -4.64
C GLN A 179 10.19 14.60 -4.82
N GLY A 180 11.09 14.23 -5.74
CA GLY A 180 11.43 12.85 -6.13
C GLY A 180 11.61 11.84 -4.98
N ASN A 181 12.18 12.31 -3.87
CA ASN A 181 12.59 11.46 -2.75
C ASN A 181 11.55 11.39 -1.62
N SER A 182 10.39 12.02 -1.80
CA SER A 182 9.35 12.08 -0.75
C SER A 182 8.58 10.78 -0.60
N ILE A 183 8.52 9.95 -1.64
CA ILE A 183 7.85 8.64 -1.62
C ILE A 183 8.90 7.59 -2.00
N LYS A 184 9.09 6.61 -1.12
CA LYS A 184 10.02 5.51 -1.34
C LYS A 184 9.23 4.22 -1.47
N PRO A 185 9.51 3.39 -2.49
CA PRO A 185 8.98 2.03 -2.52
C PRO A 185 9.40 1.26 -1.27
N ASP A 186 8.49 0.45 -0.76
CA ASP A 186 8.66 -0.43 0.38
C ASP A 186 8.83 -1.87 -0.09
N TYR A 187 9.96 -2.12 -0.76
CA TYR A 187 10.30 -3.44 -1.29
C TYR A 187 10.36 -4.54 -0.22
N GLU A 188 10.54 -4.16 1.04
CA GLU A 188 10.60 -5.07 2.19
C GLU A 188 9.23 -5.29 2.85
N GLY A 189 8.19 -4.54 2.46
CA GLY A 189 6.85 -4.62 3.06
C GLY A 189 6.81 -4.12 4.52
N ASN A 190 7.72 -3.24 4.91
CA ASN A 190 7.82 -2.65 6.25
C ASN A 190 6.56 -1.89 6.68
N PHE A 191 5.75 -1.37 5.76
CA PHE A 191 4.47 -0.72 6.07
C PHE A 191 3.51 -1.64 6.82
N ARG A 192 3.59 -2.96 6.62
CA ARG A 192 2.84 -3.94 7.41
C ARG A 192 3.29 -4.03 8.84
N ASN A 193 4.57 -3.84 9.11
CA ASN A 193 5.12 -3.91 10.46
C ASN A 193 5.00 -2.57 11.20
N GLY A 194 4.86 -1.48 10.46
CA GLY A 194 4.79 -0.12 11.00
C GLY A 194 3.43 0.28 11.59
N SER A 195 2.32 -0.35 11.19
CA SER A 195 0.96 0.00 11.67
C SER A 195 0.25 -1.20 12.30
N PRO A 196 -0.36 -1.06 13.49
CA PRO A 196 -1.25 -2.08 14.07
C PRO A 196 -2.37 -2.49 13.11
N ALA A 197 -3.01 -1.54 12.43
CA ALA A 197 -4.03 -1.84 11.43
C ALA A 197 -3.50 -2.65 10.24
N ALA A 198 -2.32 -2.31 9.74
CA ALA A 198 -1.70 -3.06 8.65
C ALA A 198 -1.35 -4.50 9.05
N LYS A 199 -1.00 -4.75 10.32
CA LYS A 199 -0.78 -6.11 10.87
C LYS A 199 -2.08 -6.90 11.00
N ALA A 200 -3.17 -6.22 11.35
CA ALA A 200 -4.45 -6.85 11.65
C ALA A 200 -5.26 -7.22 10.41
N LEU A 201 -4.97 -6.62 9.26
CA LEU A 201 -5.73 -6.86 8.04
C LEU A 201 -5.39 -8.21 7.41
N PRO A 202 -6.38 -8.89 6.80
CA PRO A 202 -6.11 -10.02 5.93
C PRO A 202 -5.16 -9.57 4.82
N TRP A 203 -4.42 -10.52 4.26
CA TRP A 203 -3.33 -10.28 3.31
C TRP A 203 -3.73 -9.63 1.97
N GLU A 204 -4.99 -9.27 1.83
CA GLU A 204 -5.62 -8.59 0.72
C GLU A 204 -6.03 -7.17 1.11
N ASP A 205 -5.86 -6.22 0.19
CA ASP A 205 -6.49 -4.91 0.31
C ASP A 205 -7.91 -5.02 -0.26
N ALA A 206 -8.93 -4.69 0.55
CA ALA A 206 -10.33 -4.77 0.15
C ALA A 206 -10.69 -3.89 -1.06
N TYR A 207 -9.88 -2.88 -1.35
CA TYR A 207 -10.09 -1.94 -2.45
C TYR A 207 -9.15 -2.18 -3.64
N HIS A 208 -8.28 -3.19 -3.56
CA HIS A 208 -7.43 -3.58 -4.68
C HIS A 208 -7.95 -4.84 -5.34
N HIS A 209 -8.03 -4.85 -6.67
CA HIS A 209 -8.59 -6.00 -7.37
C HIS A 209 -7.67 -7.23 -7.20
N PRO A 210 -8.20 -8.39 -6.78
CA PRO A 210 -7.39 -9.56 -6.44
C PRO A 210 -6.73 -10.25 -7.65
N ALA A 211 -6.97 -9.78 -8.87
CA ALA A 211 -6.26 -10.22 -10.07
C ALA A 211 -5.11 -9.28 -10.50
N LEU A 212 -4.89 -8.16 -9.81
CA LEU A 212 -3.84 -7.19 -10.14
C LEU A 212 -2.59 -7.39 -9.28
N SER A 213 -1.43 -6.93 -9.74
CA SER A 213 -0.18 -7.10 -9.01
C SER A 213 -0.17 -6.32 -7.69
N LEU A 214 0.59 -6.82 -6.71
CA LEU A 214 0.99 -6.09 -5.51
C LEU A 214 2.47 -5.67 -5.55
N ARG A 215 3.13 -5.87 -6.69
CA ARG A 215 4.55 -5.58 -6.89
C ARG A 215 4.79 -4.82 -8.18
N GLY A 216 5.60 -3.77 -8.11
CA GLY A 216 5.94 -2.96 -9.28
C GLY A 216 4.71 -2.24 -9.83
N ASP A 217 4.32 -2.53 -11.07
CA ASP A 217 3.08 -1.99 -11.63
C ASP A 217 1.85 -2.67 -11.01
N LEU A 218 1.17 -1.95 -10.11
CA LEU A 218 -0.03 -2.44 -9.41
C LEU A 218 -1.27 -2.55 -10.29
N LEU A 219 -1.26 -2.00 -11.50
CA LEU A 219 -2.34 -2.12 -12.49
C LEU A 219 -2.08 -3.21 -13.52
N ALA A 220 -0.87 -3.76 -13.55
CA ALA A 220 -0.60 -4.96 -14.31
C ALA A 220 -1.45 -6.12 -13.78
N ALA A 221 -2.01 -6.91 -14.70
CA ALA A 221 -2.53 -8.23 -14.35
C ALA A 221 -1.44 -8.99 -13.60
N GLU A 222 -1.82 -9.71 -12.55
CA GLU A 222 -0.87 -10.53 -11.82
C GLU A 222 -0.31 -11.62 -12.75
N GLN A 223 0.89 -11.39 -13.27
CA GLN A 223 1.57 -12.33 -14.16
C GLN A 223 2.48 -13.30 -13.41
N ARG A 224 2.77 -13.06 -12.13
CA ARG A 224 3.54 -14.03 -11.34
C ARG A 224 2.68 -15.24 -11.11
N LEU A 225 3.04 -16.30 -11.82
CA LEU A 225 2.40 -17.60 -11.76
C LEU A 225 2.13 -17.99 -10.30
N GLY A 226 0.87 -18.26 -10.01
CA GLY A 226 0.36 -18.79 -8.74
C GLY A 226 -1.15 -18.96 -8.83
N LEU A 227 -1.71 -19.69 -7.87
CA LEU A 227 -3.11 -20.10 -7.86
C LEU A 227 -4.04 -18.88 -7.94
N VAL A 228 -4.92 -18.88 -8.94
CA VAL A 228 -6.11 -18.05 -9.00
C VAL A 228 -7.18 -18.71 -8.13
N ARG A 229 -8.05 -17.91 -7.52
CA ARG A 229 -9.15 -18.37 -6.66
C ARG A 229 -10.03 -19.40 -7.39
N ALA A 230 -9.77 -20.67 -7.12
CA ALA A 230 -10.77 -21.72 -6.95
C ALA A 230 -10.33 -22.45 -5.69
N ALA A 231 -11.22 -22.57 -4.71
CA ALA A 231 -10.96 -23.51 -3.64
C ALA A 231 -10.90 -24.92 -4.25
N PRO A 232 -10.07 -25.81 -3.70
CA PRO A 232 -10.53 -27.16 -3.51
C PRO A 232 -10.62 -27.46 -2.02
N ALA A 233 -11.68 -28.16 -1.64
CA ALA A 233 -11.92 -28.65 -0.29
C ALA A 233 -11.03 -29.86 0.10
N ASP A 234 -10.00 -30.18 -0.68
CA ASP A 234 -9.26 -31.46 -0.58
C ASP A 234 -7.74 -31.25 -0.32
N PRO A 235 -7.14 -31.91 0.69
CA PRO A 235 -5.71 -31.86 1.05
C PRO A 235 -4.69 -32.32 -0.01
N ARG A 236 -5.06 -32.50 -1.28
CA ARG A 236 -4.19 -32.98 -2.37
C ARG A 236 -3.46 -31.87 -3.15
N SER A 237 -3.49 -30.64 -2.68
CA SER A 237 -2.90 -29.48 -3.38
C SER A 237 -1.41 -29.32 -3.05
N LEU A 238 -0.55 -29.18 -4.06
CA LEU A 238 0.91 -29.07 -3.91
C LEU A 238 1.45 -27.86 -4.68
N LEU A 239 2.21 -26.99 -4.00
CA LEU A 239 2.95 -25.89 -4.62
C LEU A 239 4.45 -26.21 -4.63
N LEU A 240 5.07 -26.08 -5.81
CA LEU A 240 6.51 -26.31 -6.00
C LEU A 240 7.19 -24.98 -6.30
N SER A 241 8.20 -24.62 -5.49
CA SER A 241 9.08 -23.47 -5.72
C SER A 241 10.54 -23.93 -5.77
N GLY A 242 11.37 -23.39 -6.65
CA GLY A 242 12.78 -23.77 -6.72
C GLY A 242 13.41 -23.46 -8.08
N PRO A 243 14.73 -23.60 -8.23
CA PRO A 243 15.41 -23.33 -9.49
C PRO A 243 14.95 -24.29 -10.60
N ALA A 244 14.82 -23.77 -11.83
CA ALA A 244 14.13 -24.42 -12.96
C ALA A 244 14.77 -25.74 -13.43
N ASP A 245 16.07 -25.88 -13.21
CA ASP A 245 16.92 -27.01 -13.58
C ASP A 245 16.73 -28.25 -12.69
N ALA A 246 16.52 -28.06 -11.38
CA ALA A 246 16.22 -29.15 -10.44
C ALA A 246 14.74 -29.57 -10.44
N GLY A 247 13.86 -28.78 -11.06
CA GLY A 247 12.41 -28.95 -11.02
C GLY A 247 11.81 -29.84 -12.11
N ALA A 248 12.52 -30.18 -13.18
CA ALA A 248 11.91 -30.72 -14.41
C ALA A 248 11.15 -32.06 -14.24
N ALA A 249 11.69 -33.01 -13.47
CA ALA A 249 11.03 -34.31 -13.24
C ALA A 249 9.78 -34.19 -12.35
N LEU A 250 9.87 -33.38 -11.27
CA LEU A 250 8.75 -33.07 -10.40
C LEU A 250 7.70 -32.21 -11.11
N LEU A 251 8.12 -31.32 -12.00
CA LEU A 251 7.25 -30.50 -12.85
C LEU A 251 6.48 -31.38 -13.84
N ASN A 252 7.13 -32.36 -14.46
CA ASN A 252 6.47 -33.29 -15.38
C ASN A 252 5.50 -34.23 -14.62
N ALA A 253 5.86 -34.69 -13.43
CA ALA A 253 4.96 -35.45 -12.57
C ALA A 253 3.74 -34.61 -12.13
N ALA A 254 3.96 -33.36 -11.70
CA ALA A 254 2.88 -32.45 -11.33
C ALA A 254 1.97 -32.09 -12.52
N ARG A 255 2.54 -31.90 -13.73
CA ARG A 255 1.78 -31.71 -14.97
C ARG A 255 0.93 -32.92 -15.33
N ALA A 256 1.49 -34.12 -15.21
CA ALA A 256 0.76 -35.37 -15.46
C ALA A 256 -0.37 -35.58 -14.45
N MET A 257 -0.12 -35.33 -13.17
CA MET A 257 -1.14 -35.43 -12.12
C MET A 257 -2.24 -34.36 -12.25
N ARG A 258 -1.89 -33.14 -12.72
CA ARG A 258 -2.89 -32.11 -13.06
C ARG A 258 -3.73 -32.50 -14.27
N ALA A 259 -3.12 -33.04 -15.33
CA ALA A 259 -3.83 -33.52 -16.51
C ALA A 259 -4.78 -34.67 -16.17
N ALA A 260 -4.44 -35.48 -15.17
CA ALA A 260 -5.29 -36.53 -14.63
C ALA A 260 -6.37 -36.03 -13.63
N GLY A 261 -6.40 -34.73 -13.32
CA GLY A 261 -7.34 -34.15 -12.34
C GLY A 261 -7.06 -34.55 -10.88
N SER A 262 -5.91 -35.16 -10.60
CA SER A 262 -5.57 -35.72 -9.29
C SER A 262 -4.99 -34.68 -8.32
N ILE A 263 -4.45 -33.58 -8.84
CA ILE A 263 -3.93 -32.46 -8.05
C ILE A 263 -4.23 -31.12 -8.74
N GLU A 264 -4.26 -30.06 -7.94
CA GLU A 264 -4.21 -28.68 -8.40
C GLU A 264 -2.86 -28.09 -7.97
N ALA A 265 -2.06 -27.63 -8.94
CA ALA A 265 -0.68 -27.19 -8.71
C ALA A 265 -0.28 -26.05 -9.66
N THR A 266 0.53 -25.10 -9.17
CA THR A 266 1.14 -24.01 -9.95
C THR A 266 2.63 -23.85 -9.60
N TRP A 267 3.40 -23.21 -10.47
CA TRP A 267 4.84 -22.98 -10.31
C TRP A 267 5.13 -21.50 -10.06
N VAL A 268 6.20 -21.18 -9.32
CA VAL A 268 6.63 -19.78 -9.12
C VAL A 268 8.12 -19.67 -9.43
N GLY A 269 8.48 -18.81 -10.38
CA GLY A 269 9.87 -18.49 -10.71
C GLY A 269 10.51 -17.44 -9.78
N ASP A 270 9.69 -16.68 -9.05
CA ASP A 270 10.11 -15.58 -8.19
C ASP A 270 9.74 -15.79 -6.71
N HIS A 271 10.40 -15.05 -5.83
CA HIS A 271 9.95 -14.92 -4.44
C HIS A 271 8.57 -14.25 -4.38
N LEU A 272 7.59 -14.92 -3.77
CA LEU A 272 6.31 -14.31 -3.43
C LEU A 272 6.46 -13.45 -2.19
N LEU A 273 5.99 -12.21 -2.24
CA LEU A 273 5.82 -11.37 -1.07
C LEU A 273 4.70 -11.97 -0.20
N ALA A 274 4.75 -11.73 1.11
CA ALA A 274 3.74 -12.28 2.00
C ALA A 274 2.31 -11.82 1.67
N ALA A 275 2.14 -10.64 1.05
CA ALA A 275 0.86 -10.15 0.55
C ALA A 275 0.29 -11.04 -0.56
N GLU A 276 1.14 -11.44 -1.49
CA GLU A 276 0.75 -12.34 -2.57
C GLU A 276 0.46 -13.74 -2.08
N ILE A 277 1.14 -14.17 -1.01
CA ILE A 277 0.81 -15.41 -0.31
C ILE A 277 -0.63 -15.26 0.22
N GLY A 278 -0.92 -14.48 1.24
CA GLY A 278 -2.27 -14.59 1.81
C GLY A 278 -3.44 -14.13 0.91
N ARG A 279 -3.22 -13.28 -0.12
CA ARG A 279 -4.26 -13.01 -1.16
C ARG A 279 -4.65 -14.27 -1.94
N ARG A 280 -3.70 -15.18 -2.16
CA ARG A 280 -3.87 -16.37 -3.02
C ARG A 280 -4.32 -17.63 -2.28
N ALA A 281 -4.42 -17.63 -0.94
CA ALA A 281 -5.08 -18.75 -0.25
C ALA A 281 -5.66 -18.40 1.14
N PRO A 282 -6.86 -18.91 1.46
CA PRO A 282 -7.40 -18.93 2.82
C PRO A 282 -7.01 -20.19 3.65
N THR A 283 -6.21 -21.13 3.12
CA THR A 283 -5.87 -22.45 3.74
C THR A 283 -4.35 -22.72 3.78
N PRO A 284 -3.82 -23.72 4.54
CA PRO A 284 -2.39 -24.00 4.65
C PRO A 284 -1.76 -24.54 3.35
N TRP A 285 -0.48 -24.20 3.15
CA TRP A 285 0.25 -24.36 1.90
C TRP A 285 1.50 -25.18 2.14
N VAL A 286 2.03 -25.80 1.08
CA VAL A 286 3.36 -26.44 1.11
C VAL A 286 4.32 -25.73 0.18
N ARG A 287 5.46 -25.26 0.72
CA ARG A 287 6.58 -24.74 -0.06
C ARG A 287 7.69 -25.79 -0.08
N ILE A 288 7.94 -26.38 -1.24
CA ILE A 288 9.07 -27.30 -1.44
C ILE A 288 10.31 -26.46 -1.80
N ASN A 289 11.47 -26.81 -1.23
CA ASN A 289 12.80 -26.22 -1.48
C ASN A 289 12.95 -24.70 -1.31
N PRO A 290 12.56 -24.14 -0.15
CA PRO A 290 12.88 -22.75 0.15
C PRO A 290 14.39 -22.57 0.30
N GLN A 291 15.02 -21.82 -0.61
CA GLN A 291 16.42 -21.34 -0.45
C GLN A 291 16.53 -20.16 0.54
N SER A 292 15.39 -19.62 1.01
CA SER A 292 15.34 -18.50 1.95
C SER A 292 14.17 -18.71 2.91
N ALA A 293 14.36 -18.31 4.17
CA ALA A 293 13.33 -18.36 5.20
C ALA A 293 12.07 -17.60 4.78
N ALA A 294 10.92 -18.01 5.34
CA ALA A 294 9.69 -17.24 5.24
C ALA A 294 9.92 -15.83 5.83
N PRO A 295 9.39 -14.75 5.23
CA PRO A 295 9.31 -13.48 5.92
C PRO A 295 8.52 -13.66 7.23
N ALA A 296 8.95 -13.01 8.31
CA ALA A 296 8.37 -13.18 9.66
C ALA A 296 6.86 -12.96 9.74
N HIS A 297 6.29 -12.29 8.74
CA HIS A 297 4.89 -11.94 8.68
C HIS A 297 4.03 -12.98 7.92
N SER A 298 4.55 -13.90 7.11
CA SER A 298 3.72 -14.84 6.34
C SER A 298 2.82 -15.74 7.21
N VAL A 299 1.63 -16.10 6.72
CA VAL A 299 0.76 -17.15 7.31
C VAL A 299 1.58 -18.42 7.57
N PRO A 300 1.36 -19.15 8.69
CA PRO A 300 1.97 -20.46 8.90
C PRO A 300 1.72 -21.37 7.70
N TYR A 301 2.80 -21.79 7.04
CA TYR A 301 2.76 -22.78 5.96
C TYR A 301 3.72 -23.92 6.28
N ASN A 302 3.40 -25.12 5.79
CA ASN A 302 4.24 -26.29 5.98
C ASN A 302 5.33 -26.30 4.91
N ALA A 303 6.54 -25.85 5.20
CA ALA A 303 7.66 -26.05 4.29
C ALA A 303 8.13 -27.52 4.34
N VAL A 304 8.14 -28.21 3.20
CA VAL A 304 8.78 -29.53 3.10
C VAL A 304 10.18 -29.31 2.54
N PHE A 305 11.19 -29.44 3.39
CA PHE A 305 12.60 -29.43 2.98
C PHE A 305 12.88 -30.68 2.14
N THR A 306 13.28 -30.53 0.86
CA THR A 306 14.03 -31.59 0.18
C THR A 306 15.43 -31.04 -0.09
N ALA A 307 16.44 -31.64 0.55
CA ALA A 307 17.83 -31.26 0.27
C ALA A 307 18.10 -31.49 -1.23
N ALA A 308 18.78 -30.55 -1.88
CA ALA A 308 19.28 -30.78 -3.24
C ALA A 308 20.23 -32.00 -3.20
N PRO A 309 20.15 -32.95 -4.15
CA PRO A 309 21.16 -33.98 -4.27
C PRO A 309 22.52 -33.30 -4.45
N ALA A 310 23.53 -33.76 -3.72
CA ALA A 310 24.90 -33.29 -3.92
C ALA A 310 25.33 -33.55 -5.38
N ALA A 311 26.18 -32.67 -5.94
CA ALA A 311 26.59 -32.68 -7.35
C ALA A 311 27.22 -34.01 -7.85
N ASN A 312 27.56 -34.90 -6.93
CA ASN A 312 28.14 -36.22 -7.16
C ASN A 312 27.13 -37.39 -7.14
N ALA A 313 25.84 -37.15 -6.95
CA ALA A 313 24.80 -38.16 -7.10
C ALA A 313 24.51 -38.43 -8.58
N LYS A 314 25.41 -39.17 -9.27
CA LYS A 314 25.08 -39.75 -10.58
C LYS A 314 24.02 -40.83 -10.40
N ALA A 315 23.05 -40.89 -11.32
CA ALA A 315 22.06 -41.96 -11.35
C ALA A 315 22.75 -43.30 -11.62
N THR A 316 22.60 -44.25 -10.69
CA THR A 316 22.63 -45.67 -11.04
C THR A 316 21.28 -46.02 -11.68
N ILE A 317 21.37 -46.71 -12.81
CA ILE A 317 20.29 -47.12 -13.71
C ILE A 317 19.15 -47.78 -12.94
#